data_AF-A0A953TN63-F1
#
_entry.id   AF-A0A953TN63-F1
#
_cell.length_a   1.000
_cell.length_b   1.000
_cell.length_c   1.000
_cell.angle_alpha   90.00
_cell.angle_beta   90.00
_cell.angle_gamma   90.00
#
_symmetry.space_group_name_H-M   'P 1'
#
loop_
_entity.id
_entity.type
_entity.pdbx_description
1 polymer ?
#
loop_
_entity_poly.entity_id
_entity_poly.type
_entity_poly.pdbx_seq_one_letter_code
_entity_poly.pdbx_strand_id
1 'polypeptide(L)'
;MENWEYIQSDAAEELLQLHHFSIVKKQAGGSVTFGITVKEFAVPPPGQRMRFYAEADKAVNQKTAAFVPCGWGTAMYLALGDCVRMIREFPYEGEEQAGS
;
A
#
# COMPACT_ATOMS: atom_id res chain seq x y z
N MET A 1 3.89 21.34 -10.91
CA MET A 1 2.57 20.77 -10.56
C MET A 1 2.08 20.10 -11.82
N GLU A 2 2.09 18.77 -11.84
CA GLU A 2 1.46 18.02 -12.92
C GLU A 2 -0.03 17.95 -12.63
N ASN A 3 -0.81 18.55 -13.52
CA ASN A 3 -2.26 18.68 -13.43
C ASN A 3 -2.95 17.45 -14.04
N TRP A 4 -2.46 16.25 -13.72
CA TRP A 4 -2.97 15.00 -14.29
C TRP A 4 -4.39 14.70 -13.82
N GLU A 5 -4.80 15.19 -12.65
CA GLU A 5 -6.14 15.02 -12.10
C GLU A 5 -7.25 15.53 -13.05
N TYR A 6 -6.97 16.59 -13.83
CA TYR A 6 -7.92 17.18 -14.78
C TYR A 6 -8.13 16.34 -16.04
N ILE A 7 -7.33 15.29 -16.26
CA ILE A 7 -7.53 14.34 -17.35
C ILE A 7 -8.78 13.49 -17.10
N GLN A 8 -9.17 13.31 -15.84
CA GLN A 8 -10.38 12.58 -15.50
C GLN A 8 -11.62 13.38 -15.93
N SER A 9 -12.18 13.01 -17.08
CA SER A 9 -13.41 13.62 -17.63
C SER A 9 -14.68 12.92 -17.16
N ASP A 10 -14.61 11.63 -16.81
CA ASP A 10 -15.72 10.86 -16.25
C ASP A 10 -15.46 10.53 -14.77
N ALA A 11 -16.40 10.92 -13.91
CA ALA A 11 -16.33 10.64 -12.48
C ALA A 11 -16.60 9.17 -12.13
N ALA A 12 -17.15 8.38 -13.07
CA ALA A 12 -17.31 6.93 -12.92
C ALA A 12 -16.00 6.17 -13.12
N GLU A 13 -15.01 6.79 -13.78
CA GLU A 13 -13.66 6.23 -13.93
C GLU A 13 -12.83 6.61 -12.70
N GLU A 14 -12.02 5.70 -12.15
CA GLU A 14 -11.12 6.01 -11.04
C GLU A 14 -9.70 6.24 -11.56
N LEU A 15 -9.43 7.45 -12.07
CA LEU A 15 -8.08 7.82 -12.51
C LEU A 15 -7.16 7.97 -11.28
N LEU A 16 -6.02 7.32 -11.34
CA LEU A 16 -5.05 7.31 -10.25
C LEU A 16 -3.61 7.34 -10.75
N GLN A 17 -2.74 8.00 -9.97
CA GLN A 17 -1.30 7.98 -10.12
C GLN A 17 -0.70 6.97 -9.13
N LEU A 18 0.20 6.12 -9.62
CA LEU A 18 0.88 5.10 -8.83
C LEU A 18 2.28 5.55 -8.44
N HIS A 19 2.56 5.55 -7.14
CA HIS A 19 3.88 5.80 -6.58
C HIS A 19 4.42 4.52 -5.96
N HIS A 20 5.57 4.05 -6.44
CA HIS A 20 6.16 2.78 -6.00
C HIS A 20 7.29 3.03 -5.00
N PHE A 21 7.24 2.32 -3.88
CA PHE A 21 8.23 2.34 -2.82
C PHE A 21 8.64 0.91 -2.47
N SER A 22 9.74 0.78 -1.74
CA SER A 22 10.13 -0.50 -1.16
C SER A 22 10.77 -0.30 0.21
N ILE A 23 10.57 -1.28 1.10
CA ILE A 23 11.26 -1.34 2.39
C ILE A 23 11.86 -2.73 2.60
N VAL A 24 13.10 -2.76 3.09
CA VAL A 24 13.76 -3.99 3.53
C VAL A 24 13.55 -4.17 5.03
N LYS A 25 12.70 -5.11 5.43
CA LYS A 25 12.48 -5.50 6.83
C LYS A 25 13.54 -6.52 7.23
N LYS A 26 14.27 -6.25 8.32
CA LYS A 26 15.18 -7.22 8.95
C LYS A 26 14.43 -8.01 10.01
N GLN A 27 14.54 -9.34 9.98
CA GLN A 27 13.93 -10.24 10.96
C GLN A 27 14.84 -11.46 11.22
N ALA A 28 14.52 -12.29 12.22
CA ALA A 28 15.35 -13.41 12.65
C ALA A 28 15.67 -14.41 11.51
N GLY A 29 14.78 -14.54 10.52
CA GLY A 29 14.95 -15.40 9.34
C GLY A 29 15.63 -14.74 8.14
N GLY A 30 16.10 -13.50 8.26
CA GLY A 30 16.77 -12.76 7.18
C GLY A 30 16.12 -11.42 6.85
N SER A 31 16.49 -10.87 5.70
CA SER A 31 15.92 -9.62 5.18
C SER A 31 14.82 -9.94 4.17
N VAL A 32 13.66 -9.30 4.32
CA VAL A 32 12.51 -9.42 3.41
C VAL A 32 12.24 -8.05 2.80
N THR A 33 12.18 -8.00 1.48
CA THR A 33 11.81 -6.78 0.76
C THR A 33 10.31 -6.77 0.52
N PHE A 34 9.67 -5.67 0.93
CA PHE A 34 8.28 -5.37 0.62
C PHE A 34 8.25 -4.27 -0.43
N GLY A 35 7.54 -4.53 -1.53
CA GLY A 35 7.07 -3.47 -2.43
C GLY A 35 5.85 -2.79 -1.81
N ILE A 36 5.71 -1.49 -2.01
CA ILE A 36 4.56 -0.71 -1.56
C ILE A 36 4.11 0.15 -2.72
N THR A 37 2.82 0.11 -3.02
CA THR A 37 2.20 0.99 -4.02
C THR A 37 1.31 1.98 -3.29
N VAL A 38 1.58 3.28 -3.48
CA VAL A 38 0.65 4.34 -3.07
C VAL A 38 -0.17 4.76 -4.28
N LYS A 39 -1.48 4.58 -4.18
CA LYS A 39 -2.49 4.99 -5.14
C LYS A 39 -2.96 6.39 -4.75
N GLU A 40 -2.65 7.38 -5.58
CA GLU A 40 -3.19 8.73 -5.46
C GLU A 40 -4.36 8.87 -6.42
N PHE A 41 -5.57 9.07 -5.89
CA PHE A 41 -6.78 9.22 -6.69
C PHE A 41 -7.01 10.68 -7.06
N ALA A 42 -7.35 10.96 -8.33
CA ALA A 42 -7.68 12.32 -8.78
C ALA A 42 -8.89 12.89 -8.02
N VAL A 43 -9.88 12.03 -7.75
CA VAL A 43 -11.04 12.31 -6.91
C VAL A 43 -11.10 11.29 -5.78
N PRO A 44 -11.32 11.69 -4.51
CA PRO A 44 -11.49 10.73 -3.43
C PRO A 44 -12.61 9.72 -3.74
N PRO A 45 -12.39 8.41 -3.53
CA PRO A 45 -13.42 7.40 -3.75
C PRO A 45 -14.71 7.67 -2.95
N PRO A 46 -15.89 7.22 -3.43
CA PRO A 46 -17.15 7.40 -2.70
C PRO A 46 -17.07 6.89 -1.25
N GLY A 47 -17.50 7.73 -0.31
CA GLY A 47 -17.44 7.42 1.12
C GLY A 47 -16.07 7.66 1.78
N GLN A 48 -15.04 7.98 1.00
CA GLN A 48 -13.69 8.25 1.48
C GLN A 48 -13.32 9.72 1.34
N ARG A 49 -12.69 10.29 2.38
CA ARG A 49 -12.21 11.70 2.35
C ARG A 49 -10.75 11.83 1.90
N MET A 50 -10.04 10.72 1.86
CA MET A 50 -8.61 10.63 1.63
C MET A 50 -8.34 10.20 0.19
N ARG A 51 -7.35 10.83 -0.46
CA ARG A 51 -6.94 10.53 -1.84
C ARG A 51 -5.75 9.58 -1.95
N PHE A 52 -5.07 9.29 -0.84
CA PHE A 52 -3.89 8.43 -0.85
C PHE A 52 -4.17 7.12 -0.13
N TYR A 53 -3.93 6.01 -0.82
CA TYR A 53 -4.00 4.67 -0.26
C TYR A 53 -2.68 3.93 -0.53
N ALA A 54 -2.00 3.50 0.53
CA ALA A 54 -0.80 2.70 0.45
C ALA A 54 -1.12 1.23 0.72
N GLU A 55 -0.51 0.33 -0.03
CA GLU A 55 -0.70 -1.12 0.10
C GLU A 55 0.61 -1.84 -0.20
N ALA A 56 0.96 -2.81 0.63
CA ALA A 56 2.13 -3.65 0.43
C ALA A 56 1.85 -4.80 -0.56
N ASP A 57 2.89 -5.30 -1.21
CA ASP A 57 2.83 -6.43 -2.13
C ASP A 57 2.73 -7.80 -1.43
N LYS A 58 2.92 -7.84 -0.11
CA LYS A 58 3.01 -9.05 0.70
C LYS A 58 2.18 -8.94 1.96
N ALA A 59 1.54 -10.04 2.35
CA ALA A 59 0.88 -10.16 3.64
C ALA A 59 1.90 -10.33 4.79
N VAL A 60 1.46 -10.01 6.00
CA VAL A 60 2.15 -10.28 7.27
C VAL A 60 1.28 -11.17 8.14
N ASN A 61 1.87 -11.74 9.20
CA ASN A 61 1.16 -12.56 10.20
C ASN A 61 0.46 -13.79 9.57
N GLN A 62 1.04 -14.36 8.51
CA GLN A 62 0.43 -15.38 7.65
C GLN A 62 -0.06 -16.62 8.39
N LYS A 63 0.64 -17.04 9.46
CA LYS A 63 0.33 -18.26 10.22
C LYS A 63 -0.72 -18.05 11.30
N THR A 64 -1.02 -16.81 11.65
CA THR A 64 -1.99 -16.47 12.71
C THR A 64 -3.26 -15.85 12.12
N ALA A 65 -3.10 -14.72 11.42
CA ALA A 65 -4.18 -13.99 10.76
C ALA A 65 -3.56 -13.14 9.66
N ALA A 66 -3.49 -13.70 8.46
CA ALA A 66 -2.86 -13.05 7.31
C ALA A 66 -3.61 -11.76 6.94
N PHE A 67 -2.88 -10.67 6.78
CA PHE A 67 -3.42 -9.44 6.22
C PHE A 67 -2.36 -8.66 5.45
N VAL A 68 -2.80 -7.85 4.49
CA VAL A 68 -1.92 -6.97 3.71
C VAL A 68 -1.77 -5.64 4.44
N PRO A 69 -0.55 -5.24 4.81
CA PRO A 69 -0.28 -3.91 5.37
C PRO A 69 -0.77 -2.81 4.44
N CYS A 70 -1.59 -1.90 4.97
CA CYS A 70 -2.14 -0.79 4.20
C CYS A 70 -2.28 0.48 5.04
N GLY A 71 -2.56 1.61 4.38
CA GLY A 71 -2.75 2.89 5.05
C GLY A 71 -3.49 3.90 4.18
N TRP A 72 -4.28 4.76 4.80
CA TRP A 72 -4.96 5.87 4.14
C TRP A 72 -4.40 7.20 4.64
N GLY A 73 -4.31 8.20 3.76
CA GLY A 73 -3.78 9.49 4.14
C GLY A 73 -4.34 10.65 3.33
N THR A 74 -4.35 11.83 3.94
CA THR A 74 -4.55 13.10 3.21
C THR A 74 -3.30 13.52 2.43
N ALA A 75 -2.17 12.84 2.66
CA ALA A 75 -0.92 13.00 1.93
C ALA A 75 -0.23 11.64 1.74
N MET A 76 0.54 11.50 0.66
CA MET A 76 1.27 10.28 0.31
C MET A 76 2.11 9.72 1.46
N TYR A 77 2.86 10.57 2.16
CA TYR A 77 3.75 10.14 3.24
C TYR A 77 3.00 9.63 4.48
N LEU A 78 1.76 10.09 4.71
CA LEU A 78 0.91 9.59 5.81
C LEU A 78 0.43 8.17 5.50
N ALA A 79 -0.12 7.96 4.30
CA ALA A 79 -0.55 6.63 3.86
C ALA A 79 0.63 5.63 3.86
N LEU A 80 1.76 6.04 3.29
CA LEU A 80 3.00 5.24 3.28
C LEU A 80 3.49 4.95 4.70
N GLY A 81 3.47 5.95 5.59
CA GLY A 81 3.89 5.81 6.98
C GLY A 81 3.08 4.77 7.75
N ASP A 82 1.76 4.76 7.57
CA ASP A 82 0.86 3.79 8.19
C ASP A 82 1.09 2.36 7.66
N CYS A 83 1.23 2.20 6.35
CA CYS A 83 1.55 0.91 5.74
C CYS A 83 2.92 0.38 6.26
N VAL A 84 3.95 1.22 6.27
CA VAL A 84 5.29 0.88 6.79
C VAL A 84 5.25 0.54 8.28
N ARG A 85 4.43 1.23 9.07
CA ARG A 85 4.24 0.93 10.50
C ARG A 85 3.72 -0.49 10.68
N MET A 86 2.69 -0.90 9.94
CA MET A 86 2.17 -2.26 9.98
C MET A 86 3.22 -3.30 9.53
N ILE A 87 3.98 -3.03 8.46
CA ILE A 87 5.08 -3.90 8.03
C ILE A 87 6.10 -4.10 9.17
N ARG A 88 6.39 -3.07 9.97
CA ARG A 88 7.33 -3.16 11.10
C ARG A 88 6.76 -3.97 12.26
N GLU A 89 5.49 -3.74 12.59
CA GLU A 89 4.81 -4.30 13.75
C GLU A 89 4.61 -5.82 13.67
N PHE A 90 4.29 -6.33 12.48
CA PHE A 90 3.93 -7.74 12.31
C PHE A 90 5.04 -8.55 11.62
N PRO A 91 5.20 -9.85 11.95
CA PRO A 91 6.21 -10.70 11.34
C PRO A 91 5.83 -11.07 9.89
N TYR A 92 6.84 -11.28 9.03
CA TYR A 92 6.64 -11.97 7.75
C TYR A 92 7.03 -13.43 7.92
N GLU A 93 6.08 -14.34 7.76
CA GLU A 93 6.26 -15.76 8.09
C GLU A 93 6.49 -16.64 6.84
N GLY A 94 6.56 -16.02 5.66
CA GLY A 94 6.66 -16.68 4.36
C GLY A 94 5.30 -16.80 3.67
N GLU A 95 5.28 -16.68 2.34
CA GLU A 95 4.16 -17.17 1.54
C GLU A 95 4.27 -18.69 1.46
N GLU A 96 3.26 -19.40 1.96
CA GLU A 96 3.12 -20.83 1.67
C GLU A 96 2.99 -20.93 0.14
N GLN A 97 4.01 -21.44 -0.53
CA GLN A 97 3.96 -21.61 -1.99
C GLN A 97 2.76 -22.48 -2.31
N ALA A 98 1.65 -21.86 -2.75
CA ALA A 98 0.64 -22.58 -3.51
C ALA A 98 1.39 -23.18 -4.70
N GLY A 99 1.39 -24.52 -4.75
CA GLY A 99 2.29 -25.33 -5.54
C GLY A 99 2.43 -24.90 -7.01
N SER A 100 3.63 -25.18 -7.51
CA SER A 100 4.05 -25.04 -8.92
C SER A 100 3.12 -25.75 -9.91
#